data_AF-A0A3D0QBI2-F1
#
_entry.id   AF-A0A3D0QBI2-F1
#
_cell.length_a   1.000
_cell.length_b   1.000
_cell.length_c   1.000
_cell.angle_alpha   90.00
_cell.angle_beta   90.00
_cell.angle_gamma   90.00
#
_symmetry.space_group_name_H-M   'P 1'
#
loop_
_entity.id
_entity.type
_entity.pdbx_description
1 polymer ?
#
loop_
_entity_poly.entity_id
_entity_poly.type
_entity_poly.pdbx_seq_one_letter_code
_entity_poly.pdbx_strand_id
1 'polypeptide(L)' 'MASRCPLCQKDVSRDFPIYYEFQLKRYQARQCSECTFVFLDPRLTAEELRFLYSDEYFLHDGADFGAHSASDYETAA' A
#
# COMPACT_ATOMS: atom_id res chain seq x y z
N MET A 1 -6.10 -15.29 6.68
CA MET A 1 -7.39 -15.32 5.94
C MET A 1 -7.23 -14.37 4.77
N ALA A 2 -7.28 -14.87 3.53
CA ALA A 2 -7.23 -13.99 2.36
C ALA A 2 -8.44 -13.05 2.39
N SER A 3 -8.22 -11.76 2.26
CA SER A 3 -9.32 -10.80 2.30
C SER A 3 -10.10 -10.81 0.98
N ARG A 4 -11.43 -10.58 1.07
CA ARG A 4 -12.31 -10.43 -0.08
C ARG A 4 -11.87 -9.28 -0.96
N CYS A 5 -12.04 -9.42 -2.27
CA CYS A 5 -11.79 -8.33 -3.20
C CYS A 5 -12.60 -7.08 -2.78
N PRO A 6 -11.98 -5.91 -2.57
CA PRO A 6 -12.69 -4.71 -2.14
C PRO A 6 -13.63 -4.15 -3.21
N LEU A 7 -13.43 -4.54 -4.49
CA LEU A 7 -14.25 -4.08 -5.60
C LEU A 7 -15.47 -4.98 -5.84
N CYS A 8 -15.25 -6.28 -6.09
CA CYS A 8 -16.34 -7.22 -6.43
C CYS A 8 -16.78 -8.16 -5.29
N GLN A 9 -16.13 -8.07 -4.11
CA GLN A 9 -16.42 -8.84 -2.90
C GLN A 9 -16.26 -10.37 -3.02
N LYS A 10 -15.67 -10.86 -4.10
CA LYS A 10 -15.37 -12.29 -4.29
C LYS A 10 -14.13 -12.69 -3.49
N ASP A 11 -14.12 -13.93 -2.97
CA ASP A 11 -13.05 -14.52 -2.16
C ASP A 11 -11.90 -15.13 -2.99
N VAL A 12 -11.78 -14.72 -4.26
CA VAL A 12 -10.77 -15.25 -5.18
C VAL A 12 -9.71 -14.20 -5.47
N SER A 13 -8.53 -14.41 -4.88
CA SER A 13 -7.34 -13.58 -5.09
C SER A 13 -6.10 -14.45 -5.29
N ARG A 14 -5.21 -14.02 -6.18
CA ARG A 14 -3.89 -14.61 -6.42
C ARG A 14 -2.79 -13.62 -6.03
N ASP A 15 -1.59 -14.13 -5.75
CA ASP A 15 -0.43 -13.26 -5.52
C ASP A 15 -0.11 -12.42 -6.74
N PHE A 16 0.20 -11.15 -6.49
CA PHE A 16 0.71 -10.22 -7.49
C PHE A 16 2.17 -9.89 -7.10
N PRO A 17 3.12 -9.83 -8.05
CA PRO A 17 4.57 -9.78 -7.75
C PRO A 17 5.05 -8.39 -7.29
N ILE A 18 4.25 -7.71 -6.48
CA ILE A 18 4.56 -6.41 -5.87
C ILE A 18 4.21 -6.49 -4.39
N TYR A 19 4.97 -5.80 -3.55
CA TYR A 19 4.64 -5.56 -2.16
C TYR A 19 4.88 -4.09 -1.83
N TYR A 20 4.21 -3.60 -0.80
CA TYR A 20 4.38 -2.26 -0.26
C TYR A 20 4.90 -2.37 1.16
N GLU A 21 5.94 -1.61 1.50
CA GLU A 21 6.46 -1.54 2.86
C GLU A 21 6.06 -0.20 3.47
N PHE A 22 5.51 -0.25 4.69
CA PHE A 22 5.09 0.93 5.43
C PHE A 22 5.22 0.68 6.92
N GLN A 23 5.92 1.58 7.62
CA GLN A 23 6.24 1.44 9.05
C GLN A 23 6.82 0.05 9.41
N LEU A 24 7.76 -0.45 8.62
CA LEU A 24 8.39 -1.77 8.77
C LEU A 24 7.43 -2.97 8.65
N LYS A 25 6.21 -2.75 8.16
CA LYS A 25 5.24 -3.80 7.83
C LYS A 25 5.16 -3.98 6.32
N ARG A 26 5.09 -5.23 5.90
CA ARG A 26 4.94 -5.61 4.49
C ARG A 26 3.47 -5.90 4.17
N TYR A 27 2.97 -5.24 3.13
CA TYR A 27 1.64 -5.43 2.57
C TYR A 27 1.78 -6.10 1.20
N GLN A 28 1.22 -7.29 1.04
CA GLN A 28 1.37 -8.06 -0.19
C GLN A 28 0.30 -7.62 -1.20
N ALA A 29 0.69 -7.29 -2.42
CA ALA A 29 -0.29 -7.05 -3.46
C ALA A 29 -0.92 -8.38 -3.90
N ARG A 30 -2.24 -8.37 -4.05
CA ARG A 30 -3.06 -9.48 -4.50
C ARG A 30 -3.92 -9.01 -5.67
N GLN A 31 -4.15 -9.88 -6.65
CA GLN A 31 -5.03 -9.61 -7.77
C GLN A 31 -6.29 -10.47 -7.68
N CYS A 32 -7.47 -9.86 -7.81
CA CYS A 32 -8.72 -10.61 -7.92
C CYS A 32 -8.79 -11.35 -9.26
N SER A 33 -9.15 -12.64 -9.26
CA SER A 33 -9.27 -13.39 -10.51
C SER A 33 -10.55 -13.07 -11.30
N GLU A 34 -11.55 -12.46 -10.69
CA GLU A 34 -12.85 -12.16 -11.33
C GLU A 34 -12.86 -10.80 -12.01
N CYS A 35 -12.50 -9.76 -11.26
CA CYS A 35 -12.55 -8.37 -11.74
C CYS A 35 -11.17 -7.79 -12.05
N THR A 36 -10.12 -8.61 -11.97
CA THR A 36 -8.70 -8.27 -12.23
C THR A 36 -8.11 -7.15 -11.38
N PHE A 37 -8.88 -6.59 -10.44
CA PHE A 37 -8.48 -5.53 -9.53
C PHE A 37 -7.31 -5.96 -8.63
N VAL A 38 -6.29 -5.10 -8.54
CA VAL A 38 -5.11 -5.30 -7.69
C VAL A 38 -5.27 -4.49 -6.42
N PHE A 39 -5.02 -5.09 -5.26
CA PHE A 39 -5.18 -4.47 -3.95
C PHE A 39 -4.16 -5.03 -2.94
N LEU A 40 -3.93 -4.30 -1.84
CA LEU A 40 -3.06 -4.75 -0.75
C LEU A 40 -3.83 -5.65 0.23
N ASP A 41 -3.19 -6.76 0.62
CA ASP A 41 -3.68 -7.70 1.63
C ASP A 41 -2.56 -7.97 2.67
N PRO A 42 -2.78 -7.71 3.98
CA PRO A 42 -3.98 -7.11 4.56
C PRO A 42 -4.20 -5.67 4.06
N ARG A 43 -5.42 -5.14 4.24
CA ARG A 43 -5.66 -3.70 4.02
C ARG A 43 -5.00 -2.91 5.16
N LEU A 44 -4.48 -1.74 4.84
CA LEU A 44 -4.05 -0.79 5.86
C LEU A 44 -5.20 -0.47 6.81
N THR A 45 -4.88 -0.30 8.09
CA THR A 45 -5.86 0.14 9.08
C THR A 45 -6.28 1.58 8.81
N ALA A 46 -7.40 2.01 9.39
CA ALA A 46 -7.85 3.40 9.27
C ALA A 46 -6.83 4.40 9.84
N GLU A 47 -6.07 4.00 10.87
CA GLU A 47 -5.00 4.80 11.46
C GLU A 47 -3.80 4.92 10.51
N GLU A 48 -3.37 3.80 9.93
CA GLU A 48 -2.27 3.77 8.95
C GLU A 48 -2.61 4.59 7.69
N LEU A 49 -3.87 4.52 7.23
CA LEU A 49 -4.35 5.39 6.14
C LEU A 49 -4.32 6.86 6.52
N ARG A 50 -4.74 7.23 7.74
CA ARG A 50 -4.68 8.63 8.19
C ARG A 50 -3.26 9.16 8.21
N PHE A 51 -2.27 8.32 8.51
CA PHE A 51 -0.87 8.70 8.51
C PHE A 51 -0.31 8.90 7.11
N LEU A 52 -0.67 8.02 6.17
CA LEU A 52 -0.32 8.16 4.74
C LEU A 52 -0.85 9.45 4.11
N TYR A 53 -1.96 9.97 4.64
CA TYR A 53 -2.61 11.19 4.17
C TYR A 53 -2.56 12.32 5.20
N SER A 54 -1.73 12.23 6.24
CA SER A 54 -1.61 13.30 7.23
C SER A 54 -0.86 14.48 6.63
N ASP A 55 -1.11 15.68 7.13
CA ASP A 55 -0.32 16.85 6.72
C ASP A 55 1.18 16.63 7.01
N GLU A 56 1.51 15.86 8.05
CA GLU A 56 2.89 15.48 8.38
C GLU A 56 3.59 14.70 7.23
N TYR A 57 2.87 13.89 6.46
CA TYR A 57 3.42 13.23 5.26
C TYR A 57 3.86 14.23 4.18
N PHE A 58 3.20 15.38 4.07
CA PHE A 58 3.50 16.40 3.06
C PHE A 58 4.42 17.51 3.59
N LEU A 59 4.49 17.69 4.92
CA LEU A 59 5.25 18.75 5.59
C LEU A 59 6.65 18.29 6.05
N HIS A 60 6.89 16.98 6.12
CA HIS A 60 8.17 16.38 6.46
C HIS A 60 8.69 15.53 5.30
N ASP A 61 9.99 15.26 5.27
CA ASP A 61 10.59 14.41 4.25
C ASP A 61 9.97 13.00 4.34
N GLY A 62 9.39 12.52 3.24
CA GLY A 62 8.77 11.20 3.16
C GLY A 62 9.74 10.04 3.46
N ALA A 63 11.06 10.31 3.48
CA ALA A 63 12.09 9.41 3.95
C ALA A 63 11.99 9.10 5.46
N ASP A 64 11.57 10.04 6.30
CA ASP A 64 11.47 9.85 7.76
C ASP A 64 10.33 8.89 8.15
N PHE A 65 9.34 8.75 7.26
CA PHE A 65 8.15 7.95 7.48
C PHE A 65 8.13 6.63 6.70
N GLY A 66 9.22 6.31 6.00
CA GLY A 66 9.40 5.05 5.29
C GLY A 66 8.42 4.85 4.14
N ALA A 67 7.92 5.93 3.55
CA ALA A 67 7.04 5.88 2.39
C ALA A 67 7.81 5.87 1.05
N HIS A 68 9.00 6.48 1.02
CA HIS A 68 9.92 6.52 -0.12
C HIS A 68 11.37 6.46 0.37
N SER A 69 12.30 6.06 -0.50
CA SER A 69 13.73 6.20 -0.25
C SER A 69 14.17 7.64 -0.54
N ALA A 70 15.16 8.18 0.18
CA ALA A 70 15.69 9.52 -0.09
C ALA A 70 16.14 9.72 -1.55
N SER A 71 16.52 8.65 -2.25
CA SER A 71 16.89 8.65 -3.67
C SER A 71 15.72 8.87 -4.63
N ASP A 72 14.47 8.72 -4.20
CA ASP A 72 13.31 8.90 -5.09
C ASP A 72 13.07 10.37 -5.45
N TYR A 73 13.64 11.32 -4.70
CA TYR A 73 13.55 12.76 -4.95
C TYR A 73 14.71 13.34 -5.79
N GLU A 74 15.74 12.56 -6.12
CA GLU A 74 16.92 13.05 -6.85
C GLU A 74 16.66 13.41 -8.33
N THR A 75 15.47 13.18 -8.87
CA THR A 75 15.12 13.50 -10.27
C THR A 75 14.30 14.78 -10.46
N ALA A 76 14.12 15.58 -9.42
CA ALA A 76 13.49 16.90 -9.52
C ALA A 76 14.49 18.04 -9.29
N ALA A 77 15.53 18.14 -10.13
CA ALA A 77 16.40 19.31 -10.23
C ALA A 77 16.86 19.55 -11.67
#